data_AF-A0A0X8D1R4-F1
#
_entry.id   AF-A0A0X8D1R4-F1
#
_cell.length_a   1.000
_cell.length_b   1.000
_cell.length_c   1.000
_cell.angle_alpha   90.00
_cell.angle_beta   90.00
_cell.angle_gamma   90.00
#
_symmetry.space_group_name_H-M   'P 1'
#
loop_
_entity.id
_entity.type
_entity.pdbx_description
1 polymer ?
#
loop_
_entity_poly.entity_id
_entity_poly.type
_entity_poly.pdbx_seq_one_letter_code
_entity_poly.pdbx_strand_id
1 'polypeptide(L)' 'MLYANIYRPNQQGKFPVLLTRLPYGKDLPFYSHRYLDTNRLVSNGYVVIIQDVRGRYHSEGEFHPFTYEAEDGYDTVE' A
#
# COMPACT_ATOMS: atom_id res chain seq x y z
N MET A 1 13.83 5.10 2.43
CA MET A 1 13.09 4.38 1.37
C MET A 1 11.81 3.78 1.95
N LEU A 2 10.69 3.79 1.21
CA LEU A 2 9.43 3.13 1.62
C LEU A 2 9.15 1.92 0.75
N TYR A 3 8.53 0.88 1.32
CA TYR A 3 8.28 -0.39 0.64
C TYR A 3 6.78 -0.70 0.55
N ALA A 4 6.38 -1.26 -0.59
CA ALA A 4 4.99 -1.63 -0.87
C ALA A 4 4.87 -2.98 -1.59
N ASN A 5 3.74 -3.64 -1.39
CA ASN A 5 3.31 -4.78 -2.19
C ASN A 5 2.31 -4.30 -3.25
N ILE A 6 2.46 -4.77 -4.49
CA ILE A 6 1.59 -4.42 -5.61
C ILE A 6 0.85 -5.67 -6.07
N TYR A 7 -0.47 -5.65 -5.95
CA TYR A 7 -1.37 -6.67 -6.48
C TYR A 7 -2.05 -6.11 -7.71
N ARG A 8 -2.00 -6.82 -8.84
CA ARG A 8 -2.50 -6.31 -10.12
C ARG A 8 -3.11 -7.40 -10.98
N PRO A 9 -4.04 -7.05 -11.89
CA PRO A 9 -4.58 -8.00 -12.84
C PRO A 9 -3.45 -8.62 -13.69
N ASN A 10 -3.52 -9.93 -13.94
CA ASN A 10 -2.57 -10.63 -14.80
C ASN A 10 -2.92 -10.44 -16.29
N GLN A 11 -3.00 -9.19 -16.72
CA GLN A 11 -3.34 -8.77 -18.08
C GLN A 11 -2.63 -7.45 -18.40
N GLN A 12 -2.40 -7.19 -19.68
CA GLN A 12 -1.85 -5.91 -20.13
C GLN A 12 -2.94 -4.82 -20.07
N GLY A 13 -2.55 -3.59 -19.76
CA GLY A 13 -3.46 -2.45 -19.73
C GLY A 13 -3.12 -1.44 -18.65
N LYS A 14 -3.89 -0.34 -18.64
CA LYS A 14 -3.92 0.63 -17.54
C LYS A 14 -5.16 0.35 -16.68
N PHE A 15 -4.97 0.39 -15.37
CA PHE A 15 -6.01 0.07 -14.39
C PHE A 15 -6.08 1.19 -13.34
N PRO A 16 -7.26 1.49 -12.80
CA PRO A 16 -7.36 2.36 -11.63
C PRO A 16 -6.58 1.77 -10.45
N VAL A 17 -5.93 2.64 -9.69
CA VAL A 17 -5.08 2.27 -8.55
C VAL A 17 -5.78 2.61 -7.24
N LEU A 18 -5.76 1.67 -6.30
CA LEU A 18 -6.15 1.88 -4.91
C LEU A 18 -4.92 1.72 -4.03
N LEU A 19 -4.54 2.79 -3.35
CA LEU A 19 -3.41 2.82 -2.42
C LEU A 19 -3.93 2.76 -0.98
N THR A 20 -3.34 1.89 -0.16
CA THR A 20 -3.47 1.91 1.30
C THR A 20 -2.09 2.00 1.92
N ARG A 21 -1.91 2.99 2.81
CA ARG A 21 -0.71 3.17 3.62
C ARG A 21 -1.06 2.79 5.05
N LEU A 22 -0.28 1.89 5.67
CA LEU A 22 -0.59 1.36 6.99
C LEU A 22 0.66 1.20 7.87
N PRO A 23 0.54 1.35 9.20
CA PRO A 23 1.64 1.09 10.13
C PRO A 23 1.66 -0.33 10.69
N TYR A 24 0.89 -1.27 10.13
CA TYR A 24 0.63 -2.58 10.74
C TYR A 24 1.19 -3.79 9.98
N GLY A 25 1.99 -3.56 8.93
CA GLY A 25 2.71 -4.61 8.20
C GLY A 25 1.98 -5.06 6.95
N LYS A 26 2.49 -4.66 5.79
CA LYS A 26 1.94 -5.01 4.46
C LYS A 26 1.96 -6.51 4.15
N ASP A 27 2.81 -7.27 4.85
CA ASP A 27 2.97 -8.73 4.69
C ASP A 27 2.16 -9.55 5.71
N LEU A 28 1.39 -8.89 6.59
CA LEU A 28 0.55 -9.55 7.58
C LEU A 28 -0.91 -9.53 7.11
N PRO A 29 -1.49 -10.67 6.67
CA PRO A 29 -2.82 -10.72 6.04
C PRO A 29 -3.95 -10.13 6.89
N PHE A 30 -3.85 -10.26 8.22
CA PHE A 30 -4.82 -9.70 9.16
C PHE A 30 -4.90 -8.16 9.12
N TYR A 31 -3.85 -7.48 8.64
CA TYR A 31 -3.81 -6.04 8.49
C TYR A 31 -3.90 -5.63 7.02
N SER A 32 -3.08 -6.22 6.15
CA SER A 32 -2.99 -5.83 4.74
C SER A 32 -4.30 -6.03 3.97
N HIS A 33 -5.02 -7.13 4.22
CA HIS A 33 -6.26 -7.45 3.49
C HIS A 33 -7.54 -7.16 4.28
N ARG A 34 -7.43 -6.51 5.45
CA ARG A 34 -8.59 -6.20 6.31
C ARG A 34 -9.38 -4.99 5.83
N TYR A 35 -8.70 -4.00 5.26
CA TYR A 35 -9.31 -2.73 4.83
C TYR A 35 -9.76 -2.76 3.37
N LEU A 36 -9.07 -3.55 2.54
CA LEU A 36 -9.38 -3.76 1.13
C LEU A 36 -9.40 -5.25 0.83
N ASP A 37 -10.52 -5.73 0.29
CA ASP A 37 -10.62 -7.07 -0.30
C ASP A 37 -9.80 -7.10 -1.61
N THR A 38 -8.51 -7.36 -1.44
CA THR A 38 -7.49 -7.25 -2.49
C THR A 38 -7.79 -8.21 -3.64
N ASN A 39 -8.21 -9.44 -3.35
CA ASN A 39 -8.53 -10.43 -4.38
C ASN A 39 -9.71 -9.98 -5.22
N ARG A 40 -10.81 -9.56 -4.59
CA ARG A 40 -11.99 -9.09 -5.32
C ARG A 40 -11.68 -7.86 -6.18
N LEU A 41 -10.92 -6.90 -5.65
CA LEU A 41 -10.55 -5.69 -6.37
C LEU A 41 -9.68 -5.99 -7.59
N VAL A 42 -8.66 -6.84 -7.42
CA VAL A 42 -7.79 -7.27 -8.52
C VAL A 42 -8.58 -8.02 -9.60
N SER A 43 -9.48 -8.93 -9.21
CA SER A 43 -10.36 -9.63 -10.15
C SER A 43 -11.32 -8.70 -10.91
N ASN A 44 -11.62 -7.51 -10.35
CA ASN A 44 -12.46 -6.48 -11.00
C ASN A 44 -11.63 -5.40 -11.72
N GLY A 45 -10.34 -5.63 -11.96
CA GLY A 45 -9.53 -4.74 -12.79
C GLY A 45 -8.93 -3.54 -12.05
N TYR A 46 -8.75 -3.63 -10.73
CA TYR A 46 -8.00 -2.63 -9.96
C TYR A 46 -6.58 -3.09 -9.68
N VAL A 47 -5.63 -2.15 -9.67
CA VAL A 47 -4.33 -2.34 -9.00
C VAL A 47 -4.49 -1.95 -7.54
N VAL A 48 -4.02 -2.79 -6.63
CA VAL A 48 -4.04 -2.52 -5.19
C VAL A 48 -2.60 -2.45 -4.69
N ILE A 49 -2.25 -1.32 -4.07
CA ILE A 49 -0.92 -1.08 -3.48
C ILE A 49 -1.07 -0.97 -1.97
N ILE A 50 -0.27 -1.75 -1.24
CA ILE A 50 -0.24 -1.74 0.22
C ILE A 50 1.17 -1.37 0.66
N GLN A 51 1.32 -0.21 1.29
CA GLN A 51 2.61 0.35 1.70
C GLN A 51 2.75 0.36 3.22
N ASP A 52 3.94 -0.04 3.71
CA ASP A 52 4.33 0.23 5.09
C ASP A 52 4.73 1.71 5.23
N VAL A 53 4.13 2.44 6.18
CA VAL A 53 4.53 3.83 6.44
C VAL A 53 5.97 3.91 6.98
N ARG A 54 6.57 5.10 6.94
CA ARG A 54 7.95 5.36 7.38
C ARG A 54 8.25 4.76 8.75
N GLY A 55 9.41 4.10 8.87
CA GLY A 55 9.88 3.45 10.09
C GLY A 55 9.06 2.25 10.57
N ARG A 56 8.25 1.64 9.68
CA ARG A 56 7.46 0.45 9.98
C ARG A 56 7.87 -0.71 9.09
N TYR A 57 8.05 -1.88 9.70
CA TYR A 57 8.35 -3.15 9.02
C TYR A 57 9.51 -3.02 8.02
N HIS A 58 9.22 -3.14 6.72
CA HIS A 58 10.25 -3.07 5.70
C HIS A 58 10.61 -1.62 5.31
N SER A 59 9.77 -0.63 5.62
CA SER A 59 10.04 0.79 5.37
C SER A 59 11.07 1.36 6.33
N GLU A 60 12.06 2.05 5.76
CA GLU A 60 13.16 2.69 6.50
C GLU A 60 12.69 3.97 7.23
N GLY A 61 13.58 4.52 8.07
CA GLY A 61 13.36 5.76 8.83
C GLY A 61 12.83 5.51 10.24
N GLU A 62 12.34 6.58 10.87
CA GLU A 62 11.74 6.51 12.21
C GLU A 62 10.23 6.72 12.15
N PHE A 63 9.50 5.94 12.95
CA PHE A 63 8.06 6.03 13.03
C PHE A 63 7.62 7.13 13.98
N HIS A 64 7.08 8.20 13.41
CA HIS A 64 6.43 9.30 14.12
C HIS A 64 4.99 9.43 13.63
N PRO A 65 3.99 8.91 14.38
CA PRO A 65 2.60 8.85 13.92
C PRO A 65 2.12 10.20 13.38
N PHE A 66 1.46 10.18 12.22
CA PHE A 66 0.81 11.33 11.57
C PHE A 66 1.72 12.47 11.13
N THR A 67 3.03 12.41 11.39
CA THR A 67 3.95 13.52 11.12
C THR A 67 4.31 13.64 9.65
N TYR A 68 4.60 12.50 9.00
CA TYR A 68 5.09 12.45 7.61
C TYR A 68 4.03 11.97 6.61
N GLU A 69 2.82 11.67 7.07
CA GLU A 69 1.84 10.93 6.26
C GLU A 69 1.35 11.67 5.03
N ALA A 70 1.31 13.01 5.10
CA ALA A 70 0.93 13.85 3.98
C ALA A 70 2.02 13.89 2.91
N GLU A 71 3.27 14.13 3.30
CA GLU A 71 4.42 14.20 2.40
C GLU A 71 4.73 12.84 1.78
N ASP A 72 4.90 11.80 2.61
CA ASP A 72 5.13 10.44 2.11
C ASP A 72 3.95 9.92 1.26
N GLY A 73 2.73 10.36 1.57
CA GLY A 73 1.54 10.04 0.80
C GLY A 73 1.54 10.67 -0.59
N TYR A 74 1.91 11.95 -0.69
CA TYR A 74 2.07 12.66 -1.95
C TYR A 74 3.15 12.02 -2.82
N ASP A 75 4.34 11.79 -2.26
CA ASP A 75 5.47 11.18 -2.96
C ASP A 75 5.19 9.73 -3.42
N THR A 76 4.23 9.05 -2.79
CA THR A 76 3.81 7.71 -3.22
C THR A 76 2.85 7.74 -4.41
N VAL A 77 2.10 8.83 -4.59
CA VAL A 77 1.07 8.96 -5.63
C VAL A 77 1.63 9.53 -6.93
N GLU A 78 2.59 10.44 -6.86
CA GLU A 78 3.23 11.11 -8.01
C GLU A 78 4.44 10.34 -8.57
#